data_AF-X6N2H2-F1
#
_entry.id   AF-X6N2H2-F1
#
_cell.length_a   1.000
_cell.length_b   1.000
_cell.length_c   1.000
_cell.angle_alpha   90.00
_cell.angle_beta   90.00
_cell.angle_gamma   90.00
#
_symmetry.space_group_name_H-M   'P 1'
#
loop_
_entity.id
_entity.type
_entity.pdbx_description
1 polymer ?
#
loop_
_entity_poly.entity_id
_entity_poly.type
_entity_poly.pdbx_seq_one_letter_code
_entity_poly.pdbx_strand_id
1 'polypeptide(L)'
;DILKEAKIPVMSRADIFQALRAMPDSCVHKEFEAKLRGKPNAQVVILHPNDHEKMNGLYEKYRDISQSVKKFQKALTTLEENNTQCKTKVEKACEDLIGEINQHKENLFAKIDAYKSQKKEILTKQLNDLKTKEDEIKQLNDQLTDFLSDSELEINERRDKICKLLQTLTLDSMKWSDVPDIESDVIVDTNITSISNVLF
;
A
#
# COMPACT_ATOMS: atom_id res chain seq x y z
N ASP A 1 -23.00 33.49 -11.24
CA ASP A 1 -24.10 33.44 -10.25
C ASP A 1 -24.45 34.78 -9.60
N ILE A 2 -24.64 35.83 -10.41
CA ILE A 2 -24.94 37.20 -9.90
C ILE A 2 -26.31 37.25 -9.19
N LEU A 3 -27.24 36.36 -9.52
CA LEU A 3 -28.57 36.30 -8.91
C LEU A 3 -28.61 35.58 -7.55
N LYS A 4 -27.64 34.69 -7.26
CA LYS A 4 -27.54 34.02 -5.95
C LYS A 4 -26.92 34.92 -4.89
N GLU A 5 -25.96 35.78 -5.25
CA GLU A 5 -25.34 36.74 -4.33
C GLU A 5 -26.32 37.82 -3.83
N ALA A 6 -27.38 38.12 -4.60
CA ALA A 6 -28.33 39.17 -4.26
C ALA A 6 -29.54 38.72 -3.41
N LYS A 7 -29.64 37.43 -3.02
CA LYS A 7 -30.82 36.85 -2.32
C LYS A 7 -32.17 37.15 -3.00
N ILE A 8 -32.18 37.30 -4.32
CA ILE A 8 -33.41 37.52 -5.08
C ILE A 8 -34.00 36.13 -5.38
N PRO A 9 -35.23 35.81 -4.91
CA PRO A 9 -35.86 34.54 -5.23
C PRO A 9 -35.91 34.38 -6.76
N VAL A 10 -35.71 33.16 -7.26
CA VAL A 10 -35.72 32.85 -8.69
C VAL A 10 -37.10 33.18 -9.26
N MET A 11 -37.29 34.43 -9.66
CA MET A 11 -38.50 34.92 -10.27
C MET A 11 -38.56 34.37 -11.69
N SER A 12 -39.72 33.84 -12.08
CA SER A 12 -39.91 33.42 -13.46
C SER A 12 -39.72 34.65 -14.37
N ARG A 13 -39.34 34.43 -15.63
CA ARG A 13 -39.19 35.53 -16.59
C ARG A 13 -40.44 36.42 -16.63
N ALA A 14 -41.64 35.84 -16.46
CA ALA A 14 -42.90 36.57 -16.40
C ALA A 14 -43.00 37.50 -15.17
N ASP A 15 -42.60 37.01 -14.00
CA ASP A 15 -42.61 37.78 -12.75
C ASP A 15 -41.62 38.96 -12.80
N ILE A 16 -40.45 38.75 -13.42
CA ILE A 16 -39.47 39.82 -13.66
C ILE A 16 -40.09 40.91 -14.55
N PHE A 17 -40.74 40.53 -15.65
CA PHE A 17 -41.40 41.52 -16.53
C PHE A 17 -42.57 42.22 -15.83
N GLN A 18 -43.31 41.55 -14.95
CA GLN A 18 -44.40 42.16 -14.19
C GLN A 18 -43.87 43.16 -13.15
N ALA A 19 -42.82 42.81 -12.40
CA ALA A 19 -42.15 43.73 -11.48
C ALA A 19 -41.54 44.94 -12.19
N LEU A 20 -40.88 44.71 -13.34
CA LEU A 20 -40.31 45.77 -14.17
C LEU A 20 -41.38 46.66 -14.82
N ARG A 21 -42.63 46.19 -14.99
CA ARG A 21 -43.76 47.03 -15.42
C ARG A 21 -44.37 47.84 -14.28
N ALA A 22 -44.15 47.46 -13.02
CA ALA A 22 -44.66 48.21 -11.87
C ALA A 22 -43.76 49.40 -11.47
N MET A 23 -42.52 49.46 -11.98
CA MET A 23 -41.56 50.51 -11.66
C MET A 23 -41.53 51.61 -12.73
N PRO A 24 -41.88 52.88 -12.40
CA PRO A 24 -41.99 53.96 -13.38
C PRO A 24 -40.74 54.23 -14.23
N ASP A 25 -39.55 54.02 -13.65
CA ASP A 25 -38.28 54.33 -14.30
C ASP A 25 -37.75 53.23 -15.22
N SER A 26 -38.30 52.02 -15.11
CA SER A 26 -37.91 50.86 -15.90
C SER A 26 -38.25 51.06 -17.39
N CYS A 27 -37.36 50.63 -18.27
CA CYS A 27 -37.59 50.64 -19.72
C CYS A 27 -38.84 49.81 -20.10
N VAL A 28 -39.12 48.73 -19.37
CA VAL A 28 -40.28 47.86 -19.60
C VAL A 28 -41.59 48.56 -19.21
N HIS A 29 -41.60 49.34 -18.13
CA HIS A 29 -42.75 50.15 -17.75
C HIS A 29 -43.01 51.25 -18.79
N LYS A 30 -41.97 51.96 -19.21
CA LYS A 30 -42.04 53.02 -20.23
C LYS A 30 -42.53 52.47 -21.58
N GLU A 31 -42.08 51.29 -22.00
CA GLU A 31 -42.58 50.61 -23.20
C GLU A 31 -44.04 50.12 -23.06
N PHE A 32 -44.44 49.66 -21.87
CA PHE A 32 -45.80 49.20 -21.62
C PHE A 32 -46.79 50.37 -21.60
N GLU A 33 -46.47 51.46 -20.91
CA GLU A 33 -47.19 52.74 -20.96
C GLU A 33 -47.26 53.30 -22.40
N ALA A 34 -46.16 53.25 -23.14
CA ALA A 34 -46.10 53.67 -24.55
C ALA A 34 -47.00 52.83 -25.47
N LYS A 35 -47.18 51.53 -25.18
CA LYS A 35 -48.10 50.65 -25.92
C LYS A 35 -49.56 50.92 -25.56
N LEU A 36 -49.86 51.22 -24.30
CA LEU A 36 -51.21 51.55 -23.81
C LEU A 36 -51.71 52.91 -24.30
N ARG A 37 -50.81 53.91 -24.42
CA ARG A 37 -51.14 55.26 -24.88
C ARG A 37 -51.29 55.39 -26.41
N GLY A 38 -51.12 54.31 -27.16
CA GLY A 38 -51.07 54.33 -28.61
C GLY A 38 -49.72 54.90 -29.10
N LYS A 39 -48.90 54.01 -29.69
CA LYS A 39 -47.56 54.24 -30.28
C LYS A 39 -47.02 55.69 -30.19
N PRO A 40 -46.09 56.02 -29.27
CA PRO A 40 -45.08 57.00 -29.62
C PRO A 40 -44.27 56.37 -30.76
N ASN A 41 -44.17 57.10 -31.86
CA ASN A 41 -43.44 56.76 -33.09
C ASN A 41 -42.43 55.62 -32.89
N ALA A 42 -42.74 54.45 -33.45
CA ALA A 42 -41.71 53.44 -33.64
C ALA A 42 -40.59 54.13 -34.44
N GLN A 43 -39.51 54.53 -33.77
CA GLN A 43 -38.33 55.02 -34.46
C GLN A 43 -37.79 53.82 -35.22
N VAL A 44 -38.18 53.74 -36.49
CA VAL A 44 -37.59 52.81 -37.44
C VAL A 44 -36.16 53.32 -37.64
N VAL A 45 -35.22 52.73 -36.92
CA VAL A 45 -33.80 52.92 -37.18
C VAL A 45 -33.50 52.20 -38.49
N ILE A 46 -33.49 52.95 -39.59
CA ILE A 46 -33.10 52.43 -40.90
C ILE A 46 -31.58 52.28 -40.86
N LEU A 47 -31.10 51.07 -40.62
CA LEU A 47 -29.70 50.74 -40.73
C LEU A 47 -29.31 50.68 -42.20
N HIS A 48 -28.17 51.26 -42.55
CA HIS A 48 -27.59 51.06 -43.87
C HIS A 48 -27.26 49.56 -44.04
N PRO A 49 -27.46 48.94 -45.22
CA PRO A 49 -27.20 47.51 -45.43
C PRO A 49 -25.82 47.05 -44.93
N ASN A 50 -24.79 47.88 -45.13
CA ASN A 50 -23.42 47.66 -44.64
C ASN A 50 -23.34 47.55 -43.10
N ASP A 51 -24.14 48.32 -42.36
CA ASP A 51 -24.16 48.24 -40.89
C ASP A 51 -24.96 47.02 -40.41
N HIS A 52 -25.96 46.59 -41.18
CA HIS A 52 -26.66 45.33 -40.92
C HIS A 52 -25.75 44.10 -41.13
N GLU A 53 -24.88 44.14 -42.15
CA GLU A 53 -23.85 43.11 -42.38
C GLU A 53 -22.82 43.07 -41.26
N LYS A 54 -22.30 44.23 -40.83
CA LYS A 54 -21.38 44.33 -39.69
C LYS A 54 -22.00 43.79 -38.40
N MET A 55 -23.28 44.09 -38.15
CA MET A 55 -24.01 43.60 -36.99
C MET A 55 -24.15 42.07 -37.02
N ASN A 56 -24.48 41.50 -38.19
CA ASN A 56 -24.56 40.05 -38.34
C ASN A 56 -23.19 39.37 -38.16
N GLY A 57 -22.14 39.94 -38.75
CA GLY A 57 -20.77 39.45 -38.58
C GLY A 57 -20.27 39.53 -37.14
N LEU A 58 -20.68 40.54 -36.36
CA LEU A 58 -20.40 40.62 -34.94
C LEU A 58 -21.10 39.49 -34.15
N TYR A 59 -22.36 39.21 -34.48
CA TYR A 59 -23.13 38.16 -33.82
C TYR A 59 -22.53 36.77 -34.09
N GLU A 60 -22.14 36.48 -35.34
CA GLU A 60 -21.46 35.23 -35.70
C GLU A 60 -20.13 35.08 -34.98
N LYS A 61 -19.29 36.12 -34.98
CA LYS A 61 -18.02 36.11 -34.22
C LYS A 61 -18.25 35.89 -32.72
N TYR A 62 -19.25 36.55 -32.13
CA TYR A 62 -19.61 36.34 -30.72
C TYR A 62 -19.99 34.88 -30.46
N ARG A 63 -20.82 34.29 -31.32
CA ARG A 63 -21.25 32.89 -31.20
C ARG A 63 -20.04 31.95 -31.25
N ASP A 64 -19.14 32.15 -32.21
CA ASP A 64 -17.98 31.28 -32.41
C ASP A 64 -16.97 31.40 -31.26
N ILE A 65 -16.75 32.62 -30.77
CA ILE A 65 -15.95 32.88 -29.55
C ILE A 65 -16.61 32.22 -28.34
N SER A 66 -17.92 32.37 -28.16
CA SER A 66 -18.66 31.77 -27.04
C SER A 66 -18.56 30.23 -27.03
N GLN A 67 -18.65 29.59 -28.20
CA GLN A 67 -18.44 28.15 -28.33
C GLN A 67 -17.00 27.75 -27.98
N SER A 68 -16.02 28.54 -28.41
CA SER A 68 -14.61 28.30 -28.10
C SER A 68 -14.34 28.41 -26.60
N VAL A 69 -14.89 29.44 -25.94
CA VAL A 69 -14.80 29.61 -24.48
C VAL A 69 -15.34 28.38 -23.75
N LYS A 70 -16.51 27.85 -24.16
CA LYS A 70 -17.08 26.63 -23.56
C LYS A 70 -16.18 25.41 -23.74
N LYS A 71 -15.55 25.25 -24.91
CA LYS A 71 -14.60 24.16 -25.16
C LYS A 71 -13.38 24.26 -24.25
N PHE A 72 -12.79 25.45 -24.10
CA PHE A 72 -11.65 25.68 -23.21
C PHE A 72 -12.00 25.45 -21.74
N GLN A 73 -13.17 25.93 -21.29
CA GLN A 73 -13.64 25.68 -19.93
C GLN A 73 -13.76 24.17 -19.65
N LYS A 74 -14.37 23.42 -20.57
CA LYS A 74 -14.48 21.96 -20.43
C LYS A 74 -13.09 21.28 -20.40
N ALA A 75 -12.18 21.69 -21.28
CA ALA A 75 -10.83 21.14 -21.32
C ALA A 75 -10.06 21.40 -20.02
N LEU A 76 -10.24 22.58 -19.41
CA LEU A 76 -9.60 22.96 -18.16
C LEU A 76 -10.12 22.10 -16.99
N THR A 77 -11.44 21.90 -16.90
CA THR A 77 -12.03 20.99 -15.90
C THR A 77 -11.54 19.55 -16.07
N THR A 78 -11.52 19.02 -17.30
CA THR A 78 -10.99 17.67 -17.57
C THR A 78 -9.51 17.56 -17.22
N LEU A 79 -8.71 18.61 -17.44
CA LEU A 79 -7.30 18.61 -17.06
C LEU A 79 -7.11 18.55 -15.54
N GLU A 80 -7.90 19.30 -14.77
CA GLU A 80 -7.88 19.27 -13.31
C GLU A 80 -8.30 17.91 -12.74
N GLU A 81 -9.35 17.31 -13.31
CA GLU A 81 -9.78 15.95 -12.97
C GLU A 81 -8.69 14.92 -13.27
N ASN A 82 -8.08 14.98 -14.46
CA ASN A 82 -7.01 14.09 -14.87
C ASN A 82 -5.77 14.22 -13.98
N ASN A 83 -5.36 15.45 -13.65
CA ASN A 83 -4.25 15.71 -12.74
C ASN A 83 -4.49 15.06 -11.37
N THR A 84 -5.70 15.21 -10.84
CA THR A 84 -6.08 14.62 -9.55
C THR A 84 -6.04 13.09 -9.63
N GLN A 85 -6.63 12.50 -10.67
CA GLN A 85 -6.61 11.04 -10.86
C GLN A 85 -5.19 10.48 -11.03
N CYS A 86 -4.32 11.17 -11.77
CA CYS A 86 -2.92 10.77 -11.94
C CYS A 86 -2.18 10.76 -10.60
N LYS A 87 -2.36 11.80 -9.77
CA LYS A 87 -1.75 11.85 -8.42
C LYS A 87 -2.21 10.67 -7.57
N THR A 88 -3.52 10.41 -7.51
CA THR A 88 -4.07 9.28 -6.75
C THR A 88 -3.56 7.93 -7.26
N LYS A 89 -3.39 7.75 -8.58
CA LYS A 89 -2.83 6.52 -9.15
C LYS A 89 -1.37 6.32 -8.72
N VAL A 90 -0.57 7.38 -8.73
CA VAL A 90 0.82 7.34 -8.27
C VAL A 90 0.90 7.03 -6.78
N GLU A 91 0.10 7.70 -5.96
CA GLU A 91 0.02 7.45 -4.51
C GLU A 91 -0.33 5.99 -4.23
N LYS A 92 -1.37 5.47 -4.88
CA LYS A 92 -1.78 4.08 -4.72
C LYS A 92 -0.69 3.09 -5.13
N ALA A 93 -0.03 3.31 -6.28
CA ALA A 93 1.05 2.44 -6.73
C ALA A 93 2.24 2.43 -5.73
N CYS A 94 2.56 3.57 -5.13
CA CYS A 94 3.57 3.66 -4.07
C CYS A 94 3.14 2.92 -2.79
N GLU A 95 1.89 3.08 -2.37
CA GLU A 95 1.34 2.38 -1.20
C GLU A 95 1.33 0.85 -1.39
N ASP A 96 0.92 0.39 -2.56
CA ASP A 96 0.92 -1.04 -2.93
C ASP A 96 2.36 -1.60 -2.86
N LEU A 97 3.35 -0.89 -3.42
CA LEU A 97 4.77 -1.29 -3.38
C LEU A 97 5.31 -1.35 -1.95
N ILE A 98 4.98 -0.36 -1.11
CA ILE A 98 5.35 -0.36 0.32
C ILE A 98 4.72 -1.57 1.03
N GLY A 99 3.47 -1.89 0.71
CA GLY A 99 2.77 -3.07 1.22
C GLY A 99 3.52 -4.36 0.89
N GLU A 100 3.88 -4.55 -0.38
CA GLU A 100 4.60 -5.74 -0.84
C GLU A 100 5.99 -5.88 -0.19
N ILE A 101 6.75 -4.78 -0.08
CA ILE A 101 8.06 -4.77 0.59
C ILE A 101 7.91 -5.18 2.05
N ASN A 102 6.93 -4.63 2.76
CA ASN A 102 6.69 -4.99 4.15
C ASN A 102 6.29 -6.45 4.30
N GLN A 103 5.42 -6.95 3.43
CA GLN A 103 5.03 -8.36 3.45
C GLN A 103 6.23 -9.29 3.18
N HIS A 104 7.10 -8.93 2.24
CA HIS A 104 8.32 -9.69 1.98
C HIS A 104 9.27 -9.69 3.19
N LYS A 105 9.44 -8.54 3.86
CA LYS A 105 10.23 -8.42 5.09
C LYS A 105 9.71 -9.34 6.20
N GLU A 106 8.39 -9.34 6.47
CA GLU A 106 7.79 -10.21 7.48
C GLU A 106 7.97 -11.71 7.12
N ASN A 107 7.84 -12.06 5.84
CA ASN A 107 8.10 -13.42 5.38
C ASN A 107 9.56 -13.86 5.59
N LEU A 108 10.53 -12.96 5.35
CA LEU A 108 11.94 -13.25 5.61
C LEU A 108 12.21 -13.43 7.11
N PHE A 109 11.62 -12.61 7.98
CA PHE A 109 11.72 -12.79 9.43
C PHE A 109 11.14 -14.13 9.88
N ALA A 110 9.97 -14.51 9.38
CA ALA A 110 9.38 -15.81 9.68
C ALA A 110 10.30 -16.98 9.25
N LYS A 111 10.98 -16.86 8.09
CA LYS A 111 11.96 -17.86 7.64
C LYS A 111 13.18 -17.93 8.57
N ILE A 112 13.70 -16.78 9.03
CA ILE A 112 14.81 -16.74 9.99
C ILE A 112 14.42 -17.47 11.28
N ASP A 113 13.23 -17.20 11.82
CA ASP A 113 12.75 -17.83 13.04
C ASP A 113 12.52 -19.34 12.88
N ALA A 114 12.02 -19.77 11.72
CA ALA A 114 11.87 -21.18 11.39
C ALA A 114 13.23 -21.89 11.35
N TYR A 115 14.22 -21.33 10.64
CA TYR A 115 15.57 -21.91 10.57
C TYR A 115 16.25 -21.96 11.93
N LYS A 116 16.13 -20.90 12.73
CA LYS A 116 16.63 -20.86 14.11
C LYS A 116 16.01 -21.99 14.94
N SER A 117 14.70 -22.20 14.81
CA SER A 117 13.99 -23.23 15.57
C SER A 117 14.44 -24.64 15.18
N GLN A 118 14.57 -24.90 13.86
CA GLN A 118 15.08 -26.17 13.35
C GLN A 118 16.52 -26.45 13.82
N LYS A 119 17.43 -25.47 13.70
CA LYS A 119 18.81 -25.62 14.18
C LYS A 119 18.85 -25.86 15.70
N LYS A 120 18.03 -25.15 16.47
CA LYS A 120 17.93 -25.36 17.92
C LYS A 120 17.48 -26.78 18.25
N GLU A 121 16.52 -27.34 17.52
CA GLU A 121 16.05 -28.71 17.71
C GLU A 121 17.15 -29.74 17.46
N ILE A 122 17.88 -29.60 16.34
CA ILE A 122 19.02 -30.47 16.00
C ILE A 122 20.09 -30.41 17.08
N LEU A 123 20.51 -29.20 17.47
CA LEU A 123 21.54 -29.01 18.51
C LEU A 123 21.09 -29.55 19.86
N THR A 124 19.82 -29.36 20.23
CA THR A 124 19.27 -29.90 21.49
C THR A 124 19.30 -31.43 21.48
N LYS A 125 18.96 -32.07 20.35
CA LYS A 125 19.03 -33.52 20.22
C LYS A 125 20.46 -34.03 20.36
N GLN A 126 21.41 -33.42 19.62
CA GLN A 126 22.83 -33.77 19.71
C GLN A 126 23.40 -33.60 21.12
N LEU A 127 23.03 -32.51 21.81
CA LEU A 127 23.43 -32.26 23.19
C LEU A 127 22.91 -33.32 24.14
N ASN A 128 21.64 -33.71 24.00
CA ASN A 128 21.05 -34.76 24.83
C ASN A 128 21.71 -36.12 24.58
N ASP A 129 21.95 -36.48 23.32
CA ASP A 129 22.63 -37.72 22.95
C ASP A 129 24.05 -37.78 23.55
N LEU A 130 24.79 -36.67 23.48
CA LEU A 130 26.13 -36.56 24.08
C LEU A 130 26.07 -36.66 25.60
N LYS A 131 25.09 -36.02 26.24
CA LYS A 131 24.92 -36.05 27.69
C LYS A 131 24.58 -37.46 28.20
N THR A 132 23.73 -38.20 27.48
CA THR A 132 23.45 -39.61 27.80
C THR A 132 24.72 -40.45 27.70
N LYS A 133 25.53 -40.26 26.65
CA LYS A 133 26.82 -40.96 26.53
C LYS A 133 27.82 -40.57 27.62
N GLU A 134 27.87 -39.28 28.00
CA GLU A 134 28.70 -38.79 29.10
C GLU A 134 28.30 -39.48 30.42
N ASP A 135 27.00 -39.56 30.72
CA ASP A 135 26.47 -40.22 31.91
C ASP A 135 26.78 -41.74 31.91
N GLU A 136 26.64 -42.42 30.76
CA GLU A 136 27.01 -43.84 30.60
C GLU A 136 28.50 -44.08 30.88
N ILE A 137 29.39 -43.27 30.28
CA ILE A 137 30.84 -43.36 30.49
C ILE A 137 31.18 -43.09 31.95
N LYS A 138 30.54 -42.08 32.55
CA LYS A 138 30.76 -41.74 33.96
C LYS A 138 30.36 -42.90 34.87
N GLN A 139 29.20 -43.52 34.67
CA GLN A 139 28.78 -44.69 35.46
C GLN A 139 29.76 -45.86 35.32
N LEU A 140 30.27 -46.12 34.11
CA LEU A 140 31.27 -47.16 33.90
C LEU A 140 32.60 -46.84 34.61
N ASN A 141 33.01 -45.57 34.59
CA ASN A 141 34.22 -45.12 35.27
C ASN A 141 34.09 -45.20 36.80
N ASP A 142 32.92 -44.88 37.34
CA ASP A 142 32.61 -45.01 38.76
C ASP A 142 32.64 -46.50 39.17
N GLN A 143 32.01 -47.39 38.40
CA GLN A 143 32.06 -48.85 38.65
C GLN A 143 33.49 -49.41 38.59
N LEU A 144 34.31 -48.94 37.65
CA LEU A 144 35.71 -49.32 37.56
C LEU A 144 36.49 -48.88 38.80
N THR A 145 36.24 -47.66 39.27
CA THR A 145 36.87 -47.09 40.46
C THR A 145 36.50 -47.90 41.71
N ASP A 146 35.23 -48.30 41.84
CA ASP A 146 34.74 -49.15 42.93
C ASP A 146 35.46 -50.52 42.93
N PHE A 147 35.54 -51.20 41.79
CA PHE A 147 36.23 -52.50 41.71
C PHE A 147 37.73 -52.42 42.04
N LEU A 148 38.39 -51.32 41.68
CA LEU A 148 39.80 -51.09 41.97
C LEU A 148 40.06 -50.76 43.44
N SER A 149 39.11 -50.09 44.09
CA SER A 149 39.25 -49.60 45.48
C SER A 149 38.70 -50.57 46.53
N ASP A 150 37.91 -51.57 46.12
CA ASP A 150 37.34 -52.58 47.01
C ASP A 150 38.42 -53.52 47.55
N SER A 151 38.78 -53.33 48.82
CA SER A 151 39.77 -54.12 49.54
C SER A 151 39.32 -55.54 49.90
N GLU A 152 38.01 -55.81 49.89
CA GLU A 152 37.45 -57.14 50.19
C GLU A 152 37.34 -58.03 48.96
N LEU A 153 37.49 -57.44 47.76
CA LEU A 153 37.40 -58.17 46.50
C LEU A 153 38.68 -58.97 46.21
N GLU A 154 38.52 -60.29 46.05
CA GLU A 154 39.58 -61.23 45.65
C GLU A 154 40.18 -60.85 44.28
N ILE A 155 41.50 -61.02 44.12
CA ILE A 155 42.26 -60.56 42.93
C ILE A 155 41.69 -61.13 41.63
N ASN A 156 41.34 -62.43 41.62
CA ASN A 156 40.81 -63.09 40.44
C ASN A 156 39.39 -62.62 40.11
N GLU A 157 38.57 -62.38 41.13
CA GLU A 157 37.21 -61.87 40.95
C GLU A 157 37.21 -60.41 40.47
N ARG A 158 38.13 -59.59 41.00
CA ARG A 158 38.40 -58.22 40.50
C ARG A 158 38.77 -58.25 39.03
N ARG A 159 39.72 -59.09 38.64
CA ARG A 159 40.16 -59.23 37.25
C ARG A 159 38.98 -59.58 36.34
N ASP A 160 38.18 -60.56 36.72
CA ASP A 160 37.05 -61.00 35.89
C ASP A 160 35.94 -59.95 35.80
N LYS A 161 35.63 -59.20 36.87
CA LYS A 161 34.68 -58.08 36.83
C LYS A 161 35.17 -56.95 35.91
N ILE A 162 36.44 -56.56 36.01
CA ILE A 162 37.03 -55.54 35.14
C ILE A 162 37.05 -56.01 33.68
N CYS A 163 37.46 -57.25 33.41
CA CYS A 163 37.45 -57.80 32.06
C CYS A 163 36.04 -57.82 31.46
N LYS A 164 35.00 -58.16 32.23
CA LYS A 164 33.61 -58.09 31.78
C LYS A 164 33.19 -56.66 31.46
N LEU A 165 33.46 -55.70 32.36
CA LEU A 165 33.14 -54.28 32.17
C LEU A 165 33.75 -53.75 30.86
N LEU A 166 35.03 -54.05 30.62
CA LEU A 166 35.77 -53.64 29.42
C LEU A 166 35.29 -54.35 28.14
N GLN A 167 34.75 -55.56 28.22
CA GLN A 167 34.15 -56.26 27.07
C GLN A 167 32.77 -55.71 26.70
N THR A 168 32.00 -55.20 27.66
CA THR A 168 30.75 -54.46 27.40
C THR A 168 31.00 -53.10 26.73
N LEU A 169 32.18 -52.50 26.95
CA LEU A 169 32.60 -51.28 26.27
C LEU A 169 32.87 -51.53 24.79
N THR A 170 31.87 -51.30 23.95
CA THR A 170 32.07 -51.17 22.50
C THR A 170 32.55 -49.75 22.18
N LEU A 171 33.76 -49.42 22.64
CA LEU A 171 34.45 -48.14 22.36
C LEU A 171 34.52 -47.85 20.84
N ASP A 172 34.69 -48.89 20.03
CA ASP A 172 34.73 -48.79 18.56
C ASP A 172 33.38 -48.41 17.92
N SER A 173 32.26 -48.60 18.63
CA SER A 173 30.93 -48.18 18.16
C SER A 173 30.63 -46.71 18.49
N MET A 174 31.34 -46.14 19.47
CA MET A 174 31.31 -44.70 19.75
C MET A 174 32.23 -43.98 18.77
N LYS A 175 31.83 -43.87 17.50
CA LYS A 175 32.47 -42.91 16.60
C LYS A 175 32.11 -41.49 17.05
N TRP A 176 33.06 -40.86 17.74
CA TRP A 176 33.00 -39.44 18.14
C TRP A 176 33.21 -38.48 16.96
N SER A 177 33.75 -38.98 15.85
CA SER A 177 34.11 -38.19 14.67
C SER A 177 32.91 -37.68 13.86
N ASP A 178 31.69 -38.09 14.20
CA ASP A 178 30.46 -37.62 13.55
C ASP A 178 29.74 -36.54 14.37
N VAL A 179 30.44 -35.78 15.24
CA VAL A 179 29.90 -34.50 15.72
C VAL A 179 29.93 -33.56 14.51
N PRO A 180 28.79 -33.28 13.87
CA PRO A 180 28.78 -32.41 12.70
C PRO A 180 29.25 -31.03 13.16
N ASP A 181 29.91 -30.29 12.28
CA ASP A 181 30.28 -28.90 12.57
C ASP A 181 29.05 -28.16 13.14
N ILE A 182 29.25 -27.47 14.26
CA ILE A 182 28.20 -26.68 14.92
C ILE A 182 27.96 -25.46 14.05
N GLU A 183 27.11 -25.60 13.04
CA GLU A 183 26.79 -24.52 12.13
C GLU A 183 25.68 -23.67 12.76
N SER A 184 26.07 -22.58 13.42
CA SER A 184 25.15 -21.66 14.11
C SER A 184 24.45 -20.65 13.19
N ASP A 185 24.95 -20.49 11.97
CA ASP A 185 24.53 -19.40 11.10
C ASP A 185 23.15 -19.64 10.49
N VAL A 186 22.33 -18.59 10.47
CA VAL A 186 21.04 -18.58 9.76
C VAL A 186 21.21 -17.71 8.52
N ILE A 187 21.23 -18.36 7.36
CA ILE A 187 21.37 -17.67 6.07
C ILE A 187 20.00 -17.69 5.39
N VAL A 188 19.53 -16.51 5.01
CA VAL A 188 18.30 -16.35 4.23
C VAL A 188 18.63 -15.54 2.99
N ASP A 189 18.20 -16.04 1.84
CA ASP A 189 18.29 -15.31 0.58
C ASP A 189 17.41 -14.06 0.65
N THR A 190 18.02 -12.90 0.49
CA THR A 190 17.38 -11.58 0.55
C THR A 190 16.99 -11.04 -0.83
N ASN A 191 17.01 -11.90 -1.86
CA ASN A 191 16.71 -11.46 -3.21
C ASN A 191 15.31 -10.84 -3.35
N ILE A 192 15.28 -9.57 -3.76
CA ILE A 192 14.08 -8.76 -3.95
C ILE A 192 13.58 -8.73 -5.40
N THR A 193 14.19 -9.47 -6.33
CA THR A 193 13.83 -9.41 -7.77
C THR A 193 12.35 -9.74 -8.02
N SER A 194 11.71 -10.53 -7.17
CA SER A 194 10.27 -10.83 -7.25
C SER A 194 9.37 -9.59 -7.04
N ILE A 195 9.84 -8.54 -6.36
CA ILE A 195 9.12 -7.29 -6.13
C ILE A 195 9.26 -6.33 -7.33
N SER A 196 10.31 -6.49 -8.15
CA SER A 196 10.59 -5.62 -9.30
C SER A 196 9.60 -5.75 -10.46
N ASN A 197 8.79 -6.82 -10.51
CA ASN A 197 7.89 -7.10 -11.63
C ASN A 197 6.60 -6.26 -11.61
N VAL A 198 6.37 -5.45 -10.57
CA VAL A 198 5.21 -4.54 -10.48
C VAL A 198 5.47 -3.20 -11.21
N LEU A 199 6.70 -2.96 -11.66
CA LEU A 199 7.14 -1.67 -12.23
C LEU A 199 7.08 -1.56 -13.78
N PHE A 200 6.61 -2.56 -14.51
CA PHE A 200 6.55 -2.53 -15.99
C PHE A 200 5.23 -2.99 -16.58
#